data_AF-K2A5H1-F1
#
_entry.id   AF-K2A5H1-F1
#
_cell.length_a   1.000
_cell.length_b   1.000
_cell.length_c   1.000
_cell.angle_alpha   90.00
_cell.angle_beta   90.00
_cell.angle_gamma   90.00
#
_symmetry.space_group_name_H-M   'P 1'
#
loop_
_entity.id
_entity.type
_entity.pdbx_description
1 polymer ?
#
loop_
_entity_poly.entity_id
_entity_poly.type
_entity_poly.pdbx_seq_one_letter_code
_entity_poly.pdbx_strand_id
1 'polypeptide(L)' 'VDAVGMSTVPEAIVARQSGLKISGITCLTNYGTGLSDQPLNHEEVSEMGKKRAPQFMVLLNELVSLLC' A
#
# COMPACT_ATOMS: atom_id res chain seq x y z
N VAL A 1 -9.32 5.50 11.27
CA VAL A 1 -8.72 4.66 10.21
C VAL A 1 -8.43 5.60 9.07
N ASP A 2 -7.15 5.74 8.70
CA ASP A 2 -6.72 6.75 7.73
C ASP A 2 -6.56 6.15 6.31
N ALA A 3 -6.49 4.82 6.20
CA ALA A 3 -6.49 4.06 4.96
C ALA A 3 -7.23 2.73 5.14
N VAL A 4 -7.88 2.24 4.09
CA VAL A 4 -8.59 0.95 4.08
C VAL A 4 -8.10 0.09 2.92
N GLY A 5 -7.96 -1.22 3.17
CA GLY A 5 -7.52 -2.20 2.20
C GLY A 5 -8.04 -3.59 2.56
N MET A 6 -7.82 -4.55 1.68
CA MET A 6 -8.36 -5.92 1.80
C MET A 6 -7.28 -6.98 2.11
N SER A 7 -6.06 -6.57 2.42
CA SER A 7 -4.89 -7.44 2.63
C SER A 7 -3.99 -6.93 3.77
N THR A 8 -2.76 -7.43 3.85
CA THR A 8 -1.65 -6.96 4.69
C THR A 8 -1.78 -7.28 6.19
N VAL A 9 -2.98 -7.17 6.78
CA VAL A 9 -3.18 -7.51 8.21
C VAL A 9 -2.83 -8.96 8.51
N PRO A 10 -3.31 -9.97 7.76
CA PRO A 10 -2.94 -11.37 8.01
C PRO A 10 -1.42 -11.61 7.92
N GLU A 11 -0.77 -11.05 6.91
CA GLU A 11 0.66 -11.18 6.66
C GLU A 11 1.48 -10.53 7.79
N ALA A 12 1.08 -9.33 8.23
CA ALA A 12 1.72 -8.63 9.34
C ALA A 12 1.62 -9.43 10.64
N ILE A 13 0.46 -10.02 10.94
CA ILE A 13 0.28 -10.87 12.13
C ILE A 13 1.25 -12.05 12.10
N VAL A 14 1.30 -12.80 10.99
CA VAL A 14 2.18 -13.96 10.86
C VAL A 14 3.65 -13.54 10.96
N ALA A 15 4.07 -12.48 10.26
CA ALA A 15 5.45 -11.99 10.31
C ALA A 15 5.89 -11.60 11.73
N ARG A 16 5.00 -10.92 12.49
CA ARG A 16 5.26 -10.58 13.90
C ARG A 16 5.36 -11.82 14.78
N GLN A 17 4.48 -12.82 14.58
CA GLN A 17 4.56 -14.09 15.30
C GLN A 17 5.87 -14.85 15.02
N SER A 18 6.42 -14.71 13.81
CA SER A 18 7.72 -15.27 13.43
C SER A 18 8.92 -14.44 13.90
N GLY A 19 8.72 -13.39 14.71
CA GLY A 19 9.80 -12.56 15.24
C GLY A 19 10.40 -11.57 14.24
N LEU A 20 9.76 -11.36 13.09
CA LEU A 20 10.25 -10.42 12.07
C LEU A 20 9.95 -8.97 12.45
N LYS A 21 10.87 -8.08 12.08
CA LYS A 21 10.59 -6.64 12.00
C LYS A 21 9.84 -6.38 10.70
N ILE A 22 8.81 -5.54 10.75
CA ILE A 22 7.96 -5.22 9.60
C ILE A 22 7.90 -3.71 9.40
N SER A 23 7.86 -3.30 8.14
CA SER A 23 7.53 -1.94 7.69
C SER A 23 6.46 -2.06 6.61
N GLY A 24 5.40 -1.25 6.69
CA GLY A 24 4.27 -1.29 5.77
C GLY A 24 4.17 0.01 4.98
N ILE A 25 3.91 -0.09 3.67
CA ILE A 25 3.69 1.06 2.80
C ILE A 25 2.41 0.80 2.00
N THR A 26 1.49 1.76 2.01
CA THR A 26 0.25 1.72 1.24
C THR A 26 0.29 2.77 0.13
N CYS A 27 0.03 2.35 -1.10
CA CYS A 27 -0.25 3.28 -2.21
C CYS A 27 -1.75 3.63 -2.17
N LEU A 28 -2.07 4.88 -1.83
CA LEU A 28 -3.45 5.37 -1.89
C LEU A 28 -3.87 5.55 -3.36
N THR A 29 -4.77 4.70 -3.82
CA THR A 29 -5.25 4.68 -5.21
C THR A 29 -6.52 5.49 -5.43
N ASN A 30 -7.33 5.66 -4.39
CA ASN A 30 -8.62 6.33 -4.42
C ASN A 30 -9.00 6.84 -3.03
N TYR A 31 -10.00 7.72 -2.98
CA TYR A 31 -10.63 8.10 -1.72
C TYR A 31 -11.52 6.96 -1.19
N GLY A 32 -11.72 6.93 0.13
CA GLY A 32 -12.66 6.01 0.76
C GLY A 32 -14.10 6.24 0.27
N THR A 33 -14.93 5.20 0.34
CA THR A 33 -16.33 5.28 -0.09
C THR A 33 -17.06 6.44 0.60
N GLY A 34 -17.77 7.25 -0.18
CA GLY A 34 -18.53 8.40 0.33
C GLY A 34 -17.71 9.66 0.56
N LEU A 35 -16.41 9.65 0.26
CA LEU A 35 -15.55 10.85 0.32
C LEU A 35 -15.39 11.55 -1.04
N SER A 36 -15.85 10.92 -2.12
CA SER A 36 -15.99 11.53 -3.45
C SER A 36 -17.36 11.19 -4.05
N ASP A 37 -17.79 11.98 -5.03
CA ASP A 37 -19.04 11.75 -5.77
C ASP A 37 -18.92 10.64 -6.83
N GLN A 38 -17.73 10.06 -7.01
CA GLN A 38 -17.45 9.04 -8.01
C GLN A 38 -17.54 7.64 -7.41
N PRO A 39 -18.19 6.67 -8.08
CA PRO A 39 -18.20 5.28 -7.63
C PRO A 39 -16.79 4.69 -7.71
N LEU A 40 -16.50 3.71 -6.85
CA LEU A 40 -15.21 3.02 -6.86
C LEU A 40 -15.11 2.10 -8.08
N ASN A 41 -13.98 2.16 -8.79
CA ASN A 41 -13.68 1.30 -9.93
C ASN A 41 -12.30 0.65 -9.76
N HIS A 42 -12.23 -0.68 -9.95
CA HIS A 42 -10.97 -1.41 -9.88
C HIS A 42 -9.99 -1.06 -11.00
N GLU A 43 -10.48 -0.66 -12.18
CA GLU A 43 -9.61 -0.22 -13.28
C GLU A 43 -8.81 1.03 -12.89
N GLU A 44 -9.48 2.02 -12.30
CA GLU A 44 -8.84 3.25 -11.79
C GLU A 44 -7.79 2.94 -10.72
N VAL A 45 -8.07 1.97 -9.85
CA VAL A 45 -7.11 1.50 -8.83
C VAL A 45 -5.84 0.95 -9.51
N SER A 46 -6.00 0.11 -10.52
CA SER A 46 -4.88 -0.46 -11.29
C SER A 46 -4.10 0.60 -12.07
N GLU A 47 -4.79 1.54 -12.72
CA GLU A 47 -4.15 2.65 -13.44
C GLU A 47 -3.35 3.56 -12.52
N MET A 48 -3.93 3.93 -11.37
CA MET A 48 -3.24 4.72 -10.35
C MET A 48 -2.03 3.98 -9.78
N GLY A 49 -2.15 2.67 -9.55
CA GLY A 49 -1.02 1.82 -9.16
C GLY A 49 0.13 1.88 -10.18
N LYS A 50 -0.17 1.68 -11.47
CA LYS A 50 0.83 1.78 -12.56
C LYS A 50 1.46 3.17 -12.63
N LYS A 51 0.66 4.23 -12.45
CA LYS A 51 1.13 5.62 -12.46
C LYS A 51 2.08 5.94 -11.30
N ARG A 52 1.89 5.30 -10.14
CA ARG A 52 2.71 5.50 -8.92
C ARG A 52 3.89 4.54 -8.80
N ALA A 53 3.90 3.46 -9.60
CA ALA A 53 4.95 2.45 -9.57
C ALA A 53 6.37 3.03 -9.69
N PRO A 54 6.68 4.00 -10.59
CA PRO A 54 8.03 4.54 -10.69
C PRO A 54 8.51 5.21 -9.40
N GLN A 55 7.67 6.02 -8.75
CA GLN A 55 8.02 6.68 -7.48
C GLN A 55 8.14 5.67 -6.34
N PHE A 56 7.27 4.66 -6.33
CA PHE A 56 7.30 3.60 -5.34
C PHE A 56 8.59 2.76 -5.44
N MET A 57 9.06 2.47 -6.67
CA MET A 57 10.32 1.77 -6.88
C MET A 57 11.53 2.55 -6.35
N VAL A 58 11.57 3.87 -6.53
CA VAL A 58 12.63 4.71 -5.97
C VAL A 58 12.61 4.62 -4.43
N LEU A 59 11.45 4.83 -3.82
CA LEU A 59 11.28 4.76 -2.37
C LEU A 59 11.69 3.38 -1.81
N LEU A 60 11.28 2.30 -2.47
CA LEU A 60 11.62 0.94 -2.03
C LEU A 60 13.13 0.68 -2.12
N ASN A 61 13.80 1.09 -3.20
CA ASN A 61 15.23 0.89 -3.35
C ASN A 61 16.02 1.65 -2.27
N GLU A 62 15.63 2.89 -1.98
CA GLU A 62 16.24 3.68 -0.91
C GLU A 62 15.99 3.06 0.46
N LEU A 63 14.77 2.61 0.73
CA LEU A 63 14.40 1.98 1.99
C LEU A 63 15.17 0.66 2.22
N VAL A 64 15.29 -0.18 1.19
CA VAL A 64 16.09 -1.41 1.27
C VAL A 64 17.56 -1.08 1.53
N SER A 65 18.11 -0.07 0.83
CA SER A 65 19.51 0.36 1.01
C SER A 65 19.80 0.92 2.40
N LEU A 66 18.79 1.45 3.12
CA LEU A 66 18.91 1.94 4.49
C LEU A 66 18.77 0.84 5.55
N LEU A 67 18.12 -0.28 5.20
CA LEU A 67 17.81 -1.36 6.12
C LEU A 67 18.78 -2.56 5.99
N CYS A 68 19.49 -2.66 4.87
CA CYS A 68 20.54 -3.64 4.60
C CYS A 68 21.93 -3.05 4.84
#